data_AF-A0A7X4FDI4-F1
#
_entry.id   AF-A0A7X4FDI4-F1
#
_cell.length_a   1.000
_cell.length_b   1.000
_cell.length_c   1.000
_cell.angle_alpha   90.00
_cell.angle_beta   90.00
_cell.angle_gamma   90.00
#
_symmetry.space_group_name_H-M   'P 1'
#
loop_
_entity.id
_entity.type
_entity.pdbx_description
1 polymer ?
#
loop_
_entity_poly.entity_id
_entity_poly.type
_entity_poly.pdbx_seq_one_letter_code
_entity_poly.pdbx_strand_id
1 'polypeptide(L)'
;MGEKMSCPFCGTQVEYAIENSPDWYRDSSLPVYRIDCHDRCRQYWLEAISGHPPQIDPDILAFLDSLNDAQRTFISESTQHACDNDILIVYSKRSLQFLATDWHYAKAAVGSYRLDNASFRISGVGFDIANMLFFVDTENARFTLRLHQAGTAVYKIQSEIYWLQALRNKGGIKTLSPVPGRDGEMIQCTSPNDLPSRYATVYDWIPGETLGALSAAEKTPELIRSLGSIVGRMHSVSETLELPDWFTRPRYYDIEWVTLQVEKALASGNIDDSAEAREKLASLPSRFSQFVAEHGERRDAFGLIHLDLAPHNIVVSEGQLCPIDVMQFGFGYYLSDILTLSRQLSKSEQAIFFEGYQEVRLLPKDYQQQLALFEEIRAL
;
A
#
# COMPACT_ATOMS: atom_id res chain seq x y z
N MET A 1 23.39 16.15 -30.81
CA MET A 1 23.84 16.90 -29.62
C MET A 1 22.57 17.28 -28.89
N GLY A 2 22.29 16.68 -27.73
CA GLY A 2 21.10 17.02 -26.96
C GLY A 2 21.15 18.48 -26.53
N GLU A 3 19.97 19.10 -26.40
CA GLU A 3 19.89 20.42 -25.79
C GLU A 3 20.31 20.32 -24.32
N LYS A 4 20.99 21.35 -23.81
CA LYS A 4 21.52 21.37 -22.44
C LYS A 4 20.80 22.40 -21.60
N MET A 5 20.50 22.04 -20.36
CA MET A 5 19.94 22.95 -19.36
C MET A 5 20.57 22.73 -17.98
N SER A 6 20.32 23.63 -17.04
CA SER A 6 20.59 23.35 -15.63
C SER A 6 19.45 22.52 -15.05
N CYS A 7 19.77 21.39 -14.42
CA CYS A 7 18.82 20.52 -13.75
C CYS A 7 18.03 21.30 -12.70
N PRO A 8 16.70 21.39 -12.80
CA PRO A 8 15.88 22.14 -11.85
C PRO A 8 15.99 21.68 -10.39
N PHE A 9 16.37 20.43 -10.15
CA PHE A 9 16.50 19.89 -8.78
C PHE A 9 17.87 20.13 -8.15
N CYS A 10 18.97 19.91 -8.88
CA CYS A 10 20.32 19.93 -8.31
C CYS A 10 21.31 20.90 -8.98
N GLY A 11 20.88 21.65 -9.98
CA GLY A 11 21.67 22.68 -10.68
C GLY A 11 22.72 22.17 -11.67
N THR A 12 22.95 20.86 -11.75
CA THR A 12 23.96 20.25 -12.65
C THR A 12 23.58 20.51 -14.12
N GLN A 13 24.56 20.71 -15.00
CA GLN A 13 24.30 20.79 -16.44
C GLN A 13 23.94 19.41 -16.98
N VAL A 14 22.78 19.31 -17.63
CA VAL A 14 22.17 18.03 -18.03
C VAL A 14 21.63 18.10 -19.44
N GLU A 15 21.49 16.93 -20.06
CA GLU A 15 20.78 16.77 -21.31
C GLU A 15 19.27 16.71 -21.04
N TYR A 16 18.48 17.24 -21.97
CA TYR A 16 17.03 17.11 -21.94
C TYR A 16 16.46 16.83 -23.33
N ALA A 17 15.27 16.25 -23.35
CA ALA A 17 14.46 16.05 -24.54
C ALA A 17 13.00 16.42 -24.27
N ILE A 18 12.33 16.97 -25.27
CA ILE A 18 10.88 17.15 -25.26
C ILE A 18 10.27 15.93 -25.93
N GLU A 19 9.38 15.24 -25.23
CA GLU A 19 8.69 14.05 -25.72
C GLU A 19 7.20 14.09 -25.33
N ASN A 20 6.40 13.21 -25.92
CA ASN A 20 5.03 13.02 -25.49
C ASN A 20 5.03 12.37 -24.11
N SER A 21 4.03 12.69 -23.29
CA SER A 21 3.93 12.08 -21.97
C SER A 21 3.74 10.56 -22.12
N PRO A 22 4.27 9.77 -21.18
CA PRO A 22 4.13 8.32 -21.23
C PRO A 22 2.65 7.90 -21.24
N ASP A 23 2.33 6.78 -21.88
CA ASP A 23 0.94 6.30 -21.99
C ASP A 23 0.25 6.04 -20.65
N TRP A 24 1.03 5.82 -19.58
CA TRP A 24 0.54 5.65 -18.22
C TRP A 24 0.26 6.98 -17.50
N TYR A 25 0.70 8.11 -18.07
CA TYR A 25 0.49 9.43 -17.51
C TYR A 25 -0.81 10.05 -18.02
N ARG A 26 -1.47 10.85 -17.18
CA ARG A 26 -2.86 11.35 -17.28
C ARG A 26 -3.38 11.69 -18.68
N ASP A 27 -2.52 12.18 -19.56
CA ASP A 27 -2.82 12.54 -20.95
C ASP A 27 -1.55 12.39 -21.80
N SER A 28 -1.49 11.32 -22.58
CA SER A 28 -0.37 10.97 -23.47
C SER A 28 -0.12 11.99 -24.59
N SER A 29 -1.04 12.94 -24.79
CA SER A 29 -0.86 14.05 -25.74
C SER A 29 -0.12 15.26 -25.15
N LEU A 30 0.05 15.32 -23.82
CA LEU A 30 0.79 16.40 -23.17
C LEU A 30 2.30 16.27 -23.42
N PRO A 31 2.99 17.34 -23.85
CA PRO A 31 4.44 17.31 -23.89
C PRO A 31 5.05 17.28 -22.47
N VAL A 32 6.16 16.59 -22.32
CA VAL A 32 6.97 16.53 -21.10
C VAL A 32 8.44 16.73 -21.40
N TYR A 33 9.17 17.28 -20.43
CA TYR A 33 10.62 17.41 -20.49
C TYR A 33 11.27 16.23 -19.77
N ARG A 34 11.85 15.29 -20.53
CA ARG A 34 12.70 14.24 -19.97
C ARG A 34 14.07 14.85 -19.66
N ILE A 35 14.45 14.79 -18.38
CA ILE A 35 15.70 15.35 -17.87
C ILE A 35 16.62 14.20 -17.48
N ASP A 36 17.81 14.18 -18.06
CA ASP A 36 18.84 13.16 -17.83
C ASP A 36 19.92 13.69 -16.89
N CYS A 37 19.71 13.54 -15.59
CA CYS A 37 20.62 14.04 -14.56
C CYS A 37 21.66 13.01 -14.08
N HIS A 38 21.83 11.92 -14.84
CA HIS A 38 22.80 10.85 -14.59
C HIS A 38 22.86 10.45 -13.11
N ASP A 39 24.01 10.59 -12.45
CA ASP A 39 24.22 10.07 -11.10
C ASP A 39 23.53 10.86 -9.99
N ARG A 40 23.06 12.09 -10.24
CA ARG A 40 22.46 12.92 -9.18
C ARG A 40 20.97 12.70 -8.99
N CYS A 41 20.16 13.06 -9.98
CA CYS A 41 18.70 12.93 -9.89
C CYS A 41 18.15 11.78 -10.75
N ARG A 42 19.03 10.99 -11.39
CA ARG A 42 18.64 9.99 -12.42
C ARG A 42 17.82 10.64 -13.55
N GLN A 43 16.85 9.92 -14.08
CA GLN A 43 15.99 10.37 -15.16
C GLN A 43 14.59 10.65 -14.63
N TYR A 44 14.07 11.85 -14.88
CA TYR A 44 12.71 12.24 -14.48
C TYR A 44 12.09 13.16 -15.52
N TRP A 45 10.79 13.41 -15.38
CA TRP A 45 10.03 14.25 -16.30
C TRP A 45 9.40 15.44 -15.60
N LEU A 46 9.28 16.57 -16.31
CA LEU A 46 8.50 17.73 -15.89
C LEU A 46 7.39 18.00 -16.89
N GLU A 47 6.20 18.39 -16.42
CA GLU A 47 5.13 18.84 -17.31
C GLU A 47 5.54 20.08 -18.11
N ALA A 48 5.20 20.08 -19.39
CA ALA A 48 5.32 21.24 -20.24
C ALA A 48 3.96 21.91 -20.47
N ILE A 49 3.99 23.19 -20.80
CA ILE A 49 2.84 23.89 -21.36
C ILE A 49 3.01 24.09 -22.87
N SER A 50 1.91 23.99 -23.60
CA SER A 50 1.88 24.19 -25.05
C SER A 50 2.22 25.64 -25.42
N GLY A 51 3.16 25.80 -26.35
CA GLY A 51 3.65 27.09 -26.85
C GLY A 51 4.50 26.89 -28.11
N HIS A 52 5.11 27.96 -28.62
CA HIS A 52 6.13 27.87 -29.67
C HIS A 52 7.45 28.47 -29.19
N PRO A 53 8.46 27.64 -28.86
CA PRO A 53 8.42 26.18 -28.61
C PRO A 53 7.69 25.83 -27.29
N PRO A 54 7.38 24.53 -27.02
CA PRO A 54 6.97 24.10 -25.67
C PRO A 54 8.00 24.57 -24.65
N GLN A 55 7.55 24.79 -23.41
CA GLN A 55 8.41 25.15 -22.29
C GLN A 55 7.97 24.37 -21.06
N ILE A 56 8.91 24.06 -20.16
CA ILE A 56 8.57 23.57 -18.82
C ILE A 56 7.56 24.54 -18.23
N ASP A 57 6.51 24.02 -17.58
CA ASP A 57 5.53 24.86 -16.93
C ASP A 57 6.23 25.90 -16.02
N PRO A 58 6.13 27.21 -16.31
CA PRO A 58 6.80 28.26 -15.53
C PRO A 58 6.43 28.19 -14.05
N ASP A 59 5.24 27.69 -13.73
CA ASP A 59 4.79 27.51 -12.36
C ASP A 59 5.58 26.42 -11.62
N ILE A 60 6.10 25.40 -12.31
CA ILE A 60 7.00 24.39 -11.75
C ILE A 60 8.33 25.05 -11.38
N LEU A 61 8.91 25.82 -12.30
CA LEU A 61 10.20 26.47 -12.08
C LEU A 61 10.10 27.50 -10.95
N ALA A 62 9.08 28.36 -10.97
CA ALA A 62 8.83 29.33 -9.91
C ALA A 62 8.62 28.65 -8.54
N PHE A 63 7.94 27.50 -8.52
CA PHE A 63 7.79 26.73 -7.29
C PHE A 63 9.13 26.18 -6.79
N LEU A 64 9.94 25.55 -7.66
CA LEU A 64 11.25 25.05 -7.28
C LEU A 64 12.16 26.18 -6.78
N ASP A 65 12.11 27.35 -7.41
CA ASP A 65 12.82 28.57 -7.00
C ASP A 65 12.42 29.10 -5.62
N SER A 66 11.20 28.80 -5.16
CA SER A 66 10.77 29.12 -3.80
C SER A 66 11.28 28.14 -2.72
N LEU A 67 11.78 26.97 -3.10
CA LEU A 67 12.24 25.94 -2.16
C LEU A 67 13.64 26.26 -1.62
N ASN A 68 13.83 25.99 -0.32
CA ASN A 68 15.17 26.03 0.27
C ASN A 68 16.03 24.82 -0.14
N ASP A 69 17.33 24.89 0.14
CA ASP A 69 18.30 23.85 -0.22
C ASP A 69 17.93 22.47 0.35
N ALA A 70 17.42 22.40 1.58
CA ALA A 70 17.05 21.12 2.20
C ALA A 70 15.85 20.45 1.49
N GLN A 71 14.86 21.24 1.06
CA GLN A 71 13.73 20.74 0.30
C GLN A 71 14.15 20.31 -1.12
N ARG A 72 15.03 21.07 -1.77
CA ARG A 72 15.58 20.70 -3.08
C ARG A 72 16.39 19.40 -3.00
N THR A 73 17.25 19.27 -1.99
CA THR A 73 17.99 18.04 -1.73
C THR A 73 17.04 16.87 -1.50
N PHE A 74 16.01 17.05 -0.65
CA PHE A 74 15.01 16.01 -0.41
C PHE A 74 14.28 15.56 -1.69
N ILE A 75 13.86 16.49 -2.56
CA ILE A 75 13.22 16.14 -3.84
C ILE A 75 14.21 15.42 -4.76
N SER A 76 15.46 15.89 -4.82
CA SER A 76 16.51 15.26 -5.62
C SER A 76 16.79 13.81 -5.18
N GLU A 77 17.01 13.60 -3.88
CA GLU A 77 17.28 12.27 -3.30
C GLU A 77 16.07 11.34 -3.40
N SER A 78 14.86 11.86 -3.20
CA SER A 78 13.63 11.08 -3.37
C SER A 78 13.42 10.66 -4.82
N THR A 79 13.74 11.54 -5.78
CA THR A 79 13.69 11.21 -7.21
C THR A 79 14.71 10.14 -7.55
N GLN A 80 15.96 10.29 -7.09
CA GLN A 80 17.01 9.31 -7.28
C GLN A 80 16.59 7.93 -6.75
N HIS A 81 16.10 7.88 -5.51
CA HIS A 81 15.67 6.63 -4.87
C HIS A 81 14.50 5.96 -5.61
N ALA A 82 13.52 6.74 -6.07
CA ALA A 82 12.43 6.20 -6.88
C ALA A 82 12.93 5.61 -8.20
N CYS A 83 13.82 6.31 -8.90
CA CYS A 83 14.42 5.80 -10.14
C CYS A 83 15.27 4.55 -9.92
N ASP A 84 16.02 4.47 -8.82
CA ASP A 84 16.80 3.27 -8.46
C ASP A 84 15.91 2.05 -8.13
N ASN A 85 14.59 2.26 -7.96
CA ASN A 85 13.57 1.23 -7.79
C ASN A 85 12.63 1.13 -9.02
N ASP A 86 13.14 1.51 -10.20
CA ASP A 86 12.44 1.44 -11.49
C ASP A 86 11.12 2.23 -11.57
N ILE A 87 10.95 3.24 -10.70
CA ILE A 87 9.78 4.12 -10.73
C ILE A 87 10.07 5.32 -11.61
N LEU A 88 9.24 5.48 -12.64
CA LEU A 88 9.26 6.63 -13.54
C LEU A 88 8.30 7.71 -13.02
N ILE A 89 8.72 8.97 -13.00
CA ILE A 89 7.95 10.06 -12.40
C ILE A 89 7.83 11.25 -13.35
N VAL A 90 6.59 11.68 -13.60
CA VAL A 90 6.31 12.98 -14.20
C VAL A 90 5.85 13.95 -13.11
N TYR A 91 6.64 15.00 -12.89
CA TYR A 91 6.36 16.03 -11.91
C TYR A 91 5.51 17.15 -12.52
N SER A 92 4.38 17.40 -11.85
CA SER A 92 3.57 18.62 -12.00
C SER A 92 3.90 19.57 -10.86
N LYS A 93 3.48 20.84 -10.98
CA LYS A 93 3.54 21.78 -9.84
C LYS A 93 2.87 21.18 -8.60
N ARG A 94 1.71 20.55 -8.80
CA ARG A 94 0.90 19.96 -7.73
C ARG A 94 1.62 18.82 -7.02
N SER A 95 2.26 17.90 -7.75
CA SER A 95 2.99 16.79 -7.12
C SER A 95 4.23 17.27 -6.35
N LEU A 96 4.94 18.28 -6.87
CA LEU A 96 6.06 18.91 -6.15
C LEU A 96 5.59 19.66 -4.89
N GLN A 97 4.44 20.33 -4.95
CA GLN A 97 3.82 20.97 -3.79
C GLN A 97 3.45 19.96 -2.70
N PHE A 98 2.91 18.80 -3.08
CA PHE A 98 2.65 17.71 -2.13
C PHE A 98 3.94 17.20 -1.50
N LEU A 99 4.99 16.98 -2.28
CA LEU A 99 6.29 16.56 -1.75
C LEU A 99 6.88 17.54 -0.74
N ALA A 100 6.88 18.83 -1.06
CA ALA A 100 7.40 19.85 -0.15
C ALA A 100 6.55 19.98 1.12
N THR A 101 5.23 19.82 0.99
CA THR A 101 4.29 19.81 2.11
C THR A 101 4.53 18.60 3.01
N ASP A 102 4.63 17.41 2.43
CA ASP A 102 4.88 16.16 3.13
C ASP A 102 6.26 16.14 3.80
N TRP A 103 7.26 16.80 3.21
CA TRP A 103 8.56 17.01 3.85
C TRP A 103 8.44 17.75 5.20
N HIS A 104 7.59 18.79 5.28
CA HIS A 104 7.37 19.50 6.55
C HIS A 104 6.73 18.59 7.60
N TYR A 105 5.72 17.79 7.20
CA TYR A 105 5.09 16.82 8.09
C TYR A 105 6.04 15.74 8.54
N ALA A 106 6.78 15.12 7.62
CA ALA A 106 7.76 14.07 7.94
C ALA A 106 8.84 14.62 8.88
N LYS A 107 9.37 15.82 8.62
CA LYS A 107 10.34 16.48 9.50
C LYS A 107 9.79 16.70 10.91
N ALA A 108 8.56 17.20 11.02
CA ALA A 108 7.92 17.43 12.31
C ALA A 108 7.64 16.10 13.04
N ALA A 109 7.14 15.09 12.32
CA ALA A 109 6.86 13.77 12.84
C ALA A 109 8.14 13.08 13.34
N VAL A 110 9.22 13.03 12.55
CA VAL A 110 10.51 12.47 12.99
C VAL A 110 10.99 13.13 14.28
N GLY A 111 10.84 14.45 14.41
CA GLY A 111 11.20 15.19 15.62
C GLY A 111 10.37 14.81 16.87
N SER A 112 9.15 14.28 16.69
CA SER A 112 8.30 13.87 17.81
C SER A 112 8.62 12.46 18.33
N TYR A 113 9.41 11.67 17.60
CA TYR A 113 9.91 10.36 18.04
C TYR A 113 11.32 10.46 18.65
N ARG A 114 11.71 9.42 19.40
CA ARG A 114 13.06 9.26 19.99
C ARG A 114 14.06 8.72 18.95
N LEU A 115 14.12 9.38 17.80
CA LEU A 115 14.99 9.03 16.67
C LEU A 115 16.09 10.08 16.54
N ASP A 116 17.15 9.95 17.33
CA ASP A 116 18.23 10.93 17.36
C ASP A 116 19.07 10.84 16.06
N ASN A 117 19.50 11.99 15.54
CA ASN A 117 20.25 12.13 14.29
C ASN A 117 19.58 11.45 13.07
N ALA A 118 18.24 11.38 13.05
CA ALA A 118 17.52 10.71 11.97
C ALA A 118 17.50 11.53 10.66
N SER A 119 17.76 10.85 9.55
CA SER A 119 17.44 11.32 8.20
C SER A 119 16.20 10.61 7.69
N PHE A 120 15.49 11.20 6.72
CA PHE A 120 14.33 10.56 6.12
C PHE A 120 14.25 10.80 4.62
N ARG A 121 13.72 9.81 3.90
CA ARG A 121 13.46 9.87 2.46
C ARG A 121 12.18 9.10 2.13
N ILE A 122 11.61 9.33 0.96
CA ILE A 122 10.44 8.58 0.50
C ILE A 122 10.82 7.12 0.28
N SER A 123 9.91 6.19 0.60
CA SER A 123 10.17 4.75 0.48
C SER A 123 10.33 4.28 -0.98
N GLY A 124 9.79 5.03 -1.94
CA GLY A 124 9.81 4.76 -3.38
C GLY A 124 8.53 4.05 -3.86
N VAL A 125 8.03 3.06 -3.12
CA VAL A 125 6.85 2.28 -3.55
C VAL A 125 5.57 3.09 -3.39
N GLY A 126 5.03 3.54 -4.52
CA GLY A 126 3.75 4.27 -4.60
C GLY A 126 3.85 5.68 -4.04
N PHE A 127 3.72 6.69 -4.91
CA PHE A 127 3.32 8.02 -4.47
C PHE A 127 1.84 7.96 -4.04
N ASP A 128 1.53 7.19 -2.98
CA ASP A 128 0.26 7.32 -2.31
C ASP A 128 0.26 8.66 -1.58
N ILE A 129 -0.16 9.68 -2.30
CA ILE A 129 -0.33 11.05 -1.80
C ILE A 129 -1.29 11.10 -0.60
N ALA A 130 -2.10 10.06 -0.37
CA ALA A 130 -2.94 9.95 0.81
C ALA A 130 -2.15 9.40 2.01
N ASN A 131 -1.39 8.30 1.86
CA ASN A 131 -0.66 7.66 2.97
C ASN A 131 0.85 7.51 2.68
N MET A 132 1.54 8.64 2.63
CA MET A 132 2.96 8.68 2.27
C MET A 132 3.82 7.89 3.26
N LEU A 133 4.69 7.03 2.70
CA LEU A 133 5.67 6.25 3.46
C LEU A 133 7.07 6.82 3.30
N PHE A 134 7.78 6.90 4.42
CA PHE A 134 9.16 7.36 4.50
C PHE A 134 10.02 6.29 5.15
N PHE A 135 11.21 6.08 4.59
CA PHE A 135 12.29 5.46 5.34
C PHE A 135 12.90 6.51 6.26
N VAL A 136 13.07 6.15 7.52
CA VAL A 136 13.75 6.97 8.52
C VAL A 136 14.98 6.19 8.97
N ASP A 137 16.16 6.74 8.71
CA ASP A 137 17.44 6.12 9.02
C ASP A 137 18.10 6.88 10.17
N THR A 138 18.49 6.14 11.20
CA THR A 138 19.37 6.57 12.29
C THR A 138 20.75 5.92 12.10
N GLU A 139 21.71 6.23 12.96
CA GLU A 139 23.05 5.63 12.91
C GLU A 139 23.03 4.09 13.01
N ASN A 140 22.06 3.52 13.74
CA ASN A 140 22.06 2.09 14.09
C ASN A 140 20.81 1.32 13.63
N ALA A 141 19.79 2.02 13.12
CA ALA A 141 18.50 1.41 12.81
C ALA A 141 17.76 2.17 11.71
N ARG A 142 16.95 1.41 10.97
CA ARG A 142 15.96 1.93 10.02
C ARG A 142 14.56 1.76 10.61
N PHE A 143 13.67 2.67 10.22
CA PHE A 143 12.25 2.65 10.53
C PHE A 143 11.44 3.01 9.29
N THR A 144 10.14 2.70 9.35
CA THR A 144 9.17 3.19 8.38
C THR A 144 8.23 4.16 9.06
N LEU A 145 8.18 5.40 8.58
CA LEU A 145 7.21 6.40 9.01
C LEU A 145 6.07 6.46 8.01
N ARG A 146 4.84 6.35 8.49
CA ARG A 146 3.62 6.57 7.72
C ARG A 146 3.01 7.90 8.11
N LEU A 147 2.78 8.75 7.12
CA LEU A 147 2.03 9.98 7.26
C LEU A 147 0.61 9.76 6.70
N HIS A 148 -0.37 9.69 7.59
CA HIS A 148 -1.76 9.35 7.24
C HIS A 148 -2.45 10.48 6.49
N GLN A 149 -3.45 10.13 5.69
CA GLN A 149 -4.22 11.09 4.90
C GLN A 149 -4.83 12.17 5.80
N ALA A 150 -4.84 13.42 5.34
CA ALA A 150 -5.54 14.50 6.01
C ALA A 150 -7.02 14.14 6.22
N GLY A 151 -7.53 14.38 7.44
CA GLY A 151 -8.89 14.01 7.82
C GLY A 151 -9.06 12.54 8.26
N THR A 152 -7.99 11.74 8.29
CA THR A 152 -8.06 10.38 8.86
C THR A 152 -8.44 10.44 10.32
N ALA A 153 -9.53 9.76 10.68
CA ALA A 153 -9.98 9.70 12.06
C ALA A 153 -9.03 8.84 12.90
N VAL A 154 -8.58 9.36 14.04
CA VAL A 154 -7.55 8.74 14.89
C VAL A 154 -7.91 7.32 15.33
N TYR A 155 -9.20 7.04 15.59
CA TYR A 155 -9.66 5.72 16.02
C TYR A 155 -9.42 4.62 14.97
N LYS A 156 -9.34 4.98 13.67
CA LYS A 156 -9.01 4.02 12.60
C LYS A 156 -7.56 3.54 12.73
N ILE A 157 -6.65 4.47 13.07
CA ILE A 157 -5.22 4.21 13.29
C ILE A 157 -5.02 3.48 14.62
N GLN A 158 -5.77 3.85 15.67
CA GLN A 158 -5.77 3.13 16.95
C GLN A 158 -6.19 1.67 16.77
N SER A 159 -7.23 1.42 15.97
CA SER A 159 -7.67 0.06 15.64
C SER A 159 -6.58 -0.73 14.91
N GLU A 160 -5.86 -0.09 13.98
CA GLU A 160 -4.72 -0.68 13.26
C GLU A 160 -3.62 -1.13 14.23
N ILE A 161 -3.16 -0.23 15.09
CA ILE A 161 -2.13 -0.50 16.09
C ILE A 161 -2.57 -1.61 17.05
N TYR A 162 -3.83 -1.58 17.49
CA TYR A 162 -4.38 -2.61 18.36
C TYR A 162 -4.35 -4.00 17.71
N TRP A 163 -4.74 -4.09 16.44
CA TRP A 163 -4.72 -5.36 15.72
C TRP A 163 -3.29 -5.85 15.47
N LEU A 164 -2.36 -4.98 15.04
CA LEU A 164 -0.94 -5.31 14.90
C LEU A 164 -0.35 -5.85 16.21
N GLN A 165 -0.62 -5.20 17.34
CA GLN A 165 -0.20 -5.66 18.66
C GLN A 165 -0.85 -7.02 19.02
N ALA A 166 -2.11 -7.25 18.68
CA ALA A 166 -2.77 -8.54 18.89
C ALA A 166 -2.13 -9.66 18.06
N LEU A 167 -1.82 -9.41 16.79
CA LEU A 167 -1.13 -10.37 15.92
C LEU A 167 0.24 -10.76 16.49
N ARG A 168 1.01 -9.79 16.99
CA ARG A 168 2.32 -10.03 17.63
C ARG A 168 2.16 -10.80 18.94
N ASN A 169 1.36 -10.28 19.86
CA ASN A 169 1.32 -10.75 21.24
C ASN A 169 0.53 -12.05 21.42
N LYS A 170 -0.57 -12.24 20.67
CA LYS A 170 -1.43 -13.43 20.76
C LYS A 170 -1.14 -14.43 19.65
N GLY A 171 -0.80 -13.96 18.44
CA GLY A 171 -0.53 -14.82 17.29
C GLY A 171 0.92 -15.29 17.16
N GLY A 172 1.87 -14.65 17.87
CA GLY A 172 3.29 -14.89 17.67
C GLY A 172 3.74 -14.55 16.24
N ILE A 173 3.04 -13.63 15.58
CA ILE A 173 3.27 -13.24 14.19
C ILE A 173 4.22 -12.06 14.17
N LYS A 174 5.37 -12.20 13.50
CA LYS A 174 6.24 -11.06 13.18
C LYS A 174 5.50 -10.19 12.15
N THR A 175 5.27 -8.93 12.49
CA THR A 175 4.60 -7.92 11.64
C THR A 175 5.09 -6.54 12.11
N LEU A 176 4.54 -5.47 11.53
CA LEU A 176 4.85 -4.09 11.90
C LEU A 176 4.76 -3.90 13.42
N SER A 177 5.83 -3.34 13.97
CA SER A 177 6.00 -3.10 15.40
C SER A 177 5.95 -1.58 15.63
N PRO A 178 4.85 -1.04 16.18
CA PRO A 178 4.70 0.39 16.39
C PRO A 178 5.73 0.91 17.40
N VAL A 179 6.39 2.02 17.07
CA VAL A 179 7.37 2.69 17.92
C VAL A 179 6.68 3.87 18.62
N PRO A 180 6.81 4.03 19.95
CA PRO A 180 6.21 5.16 20.65
C PRO A 180 6.97 6.47 20.43
N GLY A 181 6.23 7.58 20.41
CA GLY A 181 6.79 8.92 20.40
C GLY A 181 7.47 9.30 21.71
N ARG A 182 7.98 10.54 21.78
CA ARG A 182 8.59 11.08 23.01
C ARG A 182 7.62 11.16 24.18
N ASP A 183 6.34 11.37 23.87
CA ASP A 183 5.20 11.40 24.79
C ASP A 183 4.72 10.00 25.23
N GLY A 184 5.25 8.93 24.64
CA GLY A 184 4.86 7.55 24.92
C GLY A 184 3.70 7.04 24.05
N GLU A 185 3.09 7.89 23.23
CA GLU A 185 1.97 7.52 22.37
C GLU A 185 2.45 6.99 21.02
N MET A 186 1.75 5.98 20.49
CA MET A 186 2.10 5.36 19.20
C MET A 186 1.65 6.18 17.98
N ILE A 187 0.73 7.14 18.18
CA ILE A 187 0.18 8.00 17.13
C ILE A 187 0.54 9.44 17.43
N GLN A 188 1.23 10.08 16.51
CA GLN A 188 1.70 11.45 16.67
C GLN A 188 0.85 12.39 15.82
N CYS A 189 0.29 13.45 16.43
CA CYS A 189 -0.41 14.50 15.70
C CYS A 189 0.57 15.61 15.32
N THR A 190 0.63 15.97 14.05
CA THR A 190 1.59 16.94 13.51
C THR A 190 0.87 18.03 12.73
N SER A 191 1.29 19.28 12.93
CA SER A 191 0.75 20.48 12.25
C SER A 191 1.88 21.51 12.08
N PRO A 192 2.82 21.27 11.15
CA PRO A 192 3.92 22.18 10.90
C PRO A 192 3.49 23.40 10.08
N ASN A 193 4.06 24.57 10.36
CA ASN A 193 3.90 25.79 9.55
C ASN A 193 2.44 26.17 9.25
N ASP A 194 1.58 26.13 10.26
CA ASP A 194 0.14 26.41 10.17
C ASP A 194 -0.64 25.50 9.18
N LEU A 195 -0.03 24.39 8.74
CA LEU A 195 -0.70 23.38 7.94
C LEU A 195 -1.71 22.59 8.80
N PRO A 196 -2.80 22.07 8.22
CA PRO A 196 -3.78 21.25 8.93
C PRO A 196 -3.15 20.08 9.69
N SER A 197 -3.78 19.63 10.78
CA SER A 197 -3.26 18.48 11.53
C SER A 197 -3.32 17.18 10.69
N ARG A 198 -2.24 16.41 10.71
CA ARG A 198 -2.17 15.02 10.21
C ARG A 198 -1.58 14.11 11.27
N TYR A 199 -1.94 12.82 11.20
CA TYR A 199 -1.38 11.80 12.07
C TYR A 199 -0.19 11.10 11.42
N ALA A 200 0.79 10.73 12.22
CA ALA A 200 1.96 9.96 11.82
C ALA A 200 2.18 8.78 12.78
N THR A 201 2.59 7.65 12.23
CA THR A 201 2.97 6.44 12.97
C THR A 201 4.35 5.98 12.50
N VAL A 202 5.19 5.51 13.42
CA VAL A 202 6.50 4.90 13.08
C VAL A 202 6.47 3.43 13.44
N TYR A 203 7.08 2.61 12.58
CA TYR A 203 7.22 1.18 12.76
C TYR A 203 8.69 0.77 12.63
N ASP A 204 9.10 -0.24 13.41
CA ASP A 204 10.42 -0.87 13.24
C ASP A 204 10.57 -1.41 11.81
N TRP A 205 11.76 -1.26 11.23
CA TRP A 205 12.07 -1.84 9.93
C TRP A 205 12.11 -3.36 9.99
N ILE A 206 11.49 -4.01 9.01
CA ILE A 206 11.55 -5.45 8.83
C ILE A 206 12.51 -5.73 7.67
N PRO A 207 13.74 -6.20 7.94
CA PRO A 207 14.70 -6.50 6.88
C PRO A 207 14.25 -7.74 6.11
N GLY A 208 14.33 -7.69 4.78
CA GLY A 208 13.99 -8.82 3.93
C GLY A 208 13.43 -8.36 2.59
N GLU A 209 13.09 -9.35 1.77
CA GLU A 209 12.44 -9.14 0.47
C GLU A 209 10.97 -9.55 0.57
N THR A 210 10.12 -8.97 -0.28
CA THR A 210 8.72 -9.38 -0.33
C THR A 210 8.58 -10.77 -0.94
N LEU A 211 7.57 -11.54 -0.52
CA LEU A 211 7.28 -12.86 -1.09
C LEU A 211 7.03 -12.77 -2.60
N GLY A 212 6.53 -11.63 -3.09
CA GLY A 212 6.38 -11.35 -4.52
C GLY A 212 7.70 -11.26 -5.29
N ALA A 213 8.76 -10.76 -4.66
CA ALA A 213 10.08 -10.60 -5.28
C ALA A 213 10.90 -11.90 -5.31
N LEU A 214 10.59 -12.88 -4.45
CA LEU A 214 11.29 -14.16 -4.43
C LEU A 214 11.12 -14.96 -5.72
N SER A 215 12.21 -15.57 -6.17
CA SER A 215 12.20 -16.53 -7.27
C SER A 215 11.41 -17.80 -6.92
N ALA A 216 11.04 -18.57 -7.94
CA ALA A 216 10.35 -19.86 -7.72
C ALA A 216 11.18 -20.85 -6.89
N ALA A 217 12.51 -20.80 -6.96
CA ALA A 217 13.39 -21.68 -6.19
C ALA A 217 13.45 -21.31 -4.69
N GLU A 218 13.25 -20.03 -4.37
CA GLU A 218 13.25 -19.53 -2.99
C GLU A 218 11.90 -19.78 -2.29
N LYS A 219 10.82 -19.95 -3.06
CA LYS A 219 9.48 -20.34 -2.59
C LYS A 219 9.41 -21.83 -2.28
N THR A 220 10.21 -22.26 -1.30
CA THR A 220 10.27 -23.65 -0.85
C THR A 220 8.92 -24.15 -0.34
N PRO A 221 8.62 -25.46 -0.43
CA PRO A 221 7.43 -26.06 0.18
C PRO A 221 7.24 -25.69 1.66
N GLU A 222 8.32 -25.59 2.42
CA GLU A 222 8.31 -25.22 3.84
C GLU A 222 7.85 -23.78 4.05
N LEU A 223 8.30 -22.86 3.19
CA LEU A 223 7.87 -21.46 3.22
C LEU A 223 6.38 -21.33 2.85
N ILE A 224 5.92 -22.05 1.81
CA ILE A 224 4.51 -22.05 1.38
C ILE A 224 3.60 -22.69 2.45
N ARG A 225 4.06 -23.75 3.11
CA ARG A 225 3.31 -24.33 4.26
C ARG A 225 3.22 -23.30 5.39
N SER A 226 4.33 -22.66 5.73
CA SER A 226 4.36 -21.58 6.74
C SER A 226 3.46 -20.40 6.39
N LEU A 227 3.26 -20.11 5.10
CA LEU A 227 2.31 -19.12 4.60
C LEU A 227 0.86 -19.52 4.89
N GLY A 228 0.52 -20.80 4.77
CA GLY A 228 -0.76 -21.31 5.26
C GLY A 228 -0.92 -21.11 6.76
N SER A 229 0.07 -21.56 7.54
CA SER A 229 0.00 -21.55 9.01
C SER A 229 -0.04 -20.12 9.59
N ILE A 230 0.61 -19.13 8.96
CA ILE A 230 0.55 -17.73 9.41
C ILE A 230 -0.84 -17.12 9.18
N VAL A 231 -1.48 -17.39 8.04
CA VAL A 231 -2.86 -16.94 7.76
C VAL A 231 -3.83 -17.60 8.73
N GLY A 232 -3.66 -18.90 9.01
CA GLY A 232 -4.42 -19.62 10.03
C GLY A 232 -4.30 -18.94 11.40
N ARG A 233 -3.08 -18.59 11.83
CA ARG A 233 -2.85 -17.88 13.10
C ARG A 233 -3.48 -16.48 13.13
N MET A 234 -3.40 -15.71 12.03
CA MET A 234 -4.05 -14.40 11.93
C MET A 234 -5.55 -14.52 12.19
N HIS A 235 -6.19 -15.50 11.55
CA HIS A 235 -7.62 -15.74 11.73
C HIS A 235 -7.96 -16.28 13.13
N SER A 236 -7.11 -17.11 13.75
CA SER A 236 -7.30 -17.56 15.14
C SER A 236 -7.22 -16.40 16.14
N VAL A 237 -6.32 -15.44 15.91
CA VAL A 237 -6.28 -14.20 16.69
C VAL A 237 -7.59 -13.46 16.52
N SER A 238 -8.04 -13.23 15.28
CA SER A 238 -9.30 -12.56 14.99
C SER A 238 -10.50 -13.21 15.70
N GLU A 239 -10.62 -14.54 15.64
CA GLU A 239 -11.72 -15.31 16.23
C GLU A 239 -11.82 -15.15 17.76
N THR A 240 -10.67 -14.96 18.42
CA THR A 240 -10.56 -14.86 19.89
C THR A 240 -10.32 -13.44 20.40
N LEU A 241 -10.18 -12.46 19.50
CA LEU A 241 -9.85 -11.10 19.87
C LEU A 241 -11.06 -10.40 20.49
N GLU A 242 -10.92 -10.00 21.74
CA GLU A 242 -11.84 -9.06 22.37
C GLU A 242 -11.58 -7.66 21.81
N LEU A 243 -12.65 -7.02 21.34
CA LEU A 243 -12.58 -5.70 20.72
C LEU A 243 -13.07 -4.64 21.72
N PRO A 244 -12.27 -3.59 21.98
CA PRO A 244 -12.71 -2.45 22.77
C PRO A 244 -13.90 -1.73 22.14
N ASP A 245 -14.72 -1.05 22.94
CA ASP A 245 -15.92 -0.31 22.47
C ASP A 245 -15.61 0.78 21.42
N TRP A 246 -14.39 1.33 21.43
CA TRP A 246 -13.93 2.34 20.47
C TRP A 246 -13.41 1.73 19.16
N PHE A 247 -13.19 0.41 19.10
CA PHE A 247 -12.61 -0.25 17.93
C PHE A 247 -13.56 -0.11 16.74
N THR A 248 -13.06 0.47 15.65
CA THR A 248 -13.87 0.74 14.47
C THR A 248 -13.07 0.43 13.22
N ARG A 249 -13.56 -0.53 12.43
CA ARG A 249 -13.05 -0.86 11.10
C ARG A 249 -14.20 -1.14 10.14
N PRO A 250 -14.01 -0.92 8.83
CA PRO A 250 -15.07 -1.19 7.88
C PRO A 250 -15.42 -2.68 7.86
N ARG A 251 -16.67 -2.94 7.53
CA ARG A 251 -17.19 -4.25 7.21
C ARG A 251 -17.18 -4.38 5.69
N TYR A 252 -16.64 -5.48 5.19
CA TYR A 252 -16.53 -5.77 3.76
C TYR A 252 -17.44 -6.93 3.40
N TYR A 253 -17.91 -6.93 2.14
CA TYR A 253 -18.82 -7.94 1.59
C TYR A 253 -20.17 -7.99 2.31
N ASP A 254 -20.90 -6.88 2.32
CA ASP A 254 -22.33 -6.91 2.61
C ASP A 254 -23.16 -7.07 1.32
N ILE A 255 -24.42 -7.50 1.49
CA ILE A 255 -25.32 -7.79 0.37
C ILE A 255 -25.63 -6.52 -0.44
N GLU A 256 -25.70 -5.35 0.20
CA GLU A 256 -25.95 -4.08 -0.47
C GLU A 256 -24.79 -3.71 -1.40
N TRP A 257 -23.55 -3.87 -0.92
CA TRP A 257 -22.34 -3.64 -1.69
C TRP A 257 -22.26 -4.58 -2.89
N VAL A 258 -22.47 -5.89 -2.70
CA VAL A 258 -22.45 -6.87 -3.80
C VAL A 258 -23.52 -6.52 -4.83
N THR A 259 -24.74 -6.17 -4.40
CA THR A 259 -25.83 -5.77 -5.29
C THR A 259 -25.46 -4.54 -6.10
N LEU A 260 -24.92 -3.50 -5.46
CA LEU A 260 -24.53 -2.26 -6.11
C LEU A 260 -23.40 -2.47 -7.13
N GLN A 261 -22.39 -3.30 -6.83
CA GLN A 261 -21.31 -3.55 -7.78
C GLN A 261 -21.81 -4.36 -8.99
N VAL A 262 -22.71 -5.33 -8.78
CA VAL A 262 -23.37 -6.06 -9.87
C VAL A 262 -24.15 -5.12 -10.79
N GLU A 263 -24.97 -4.22 -10.23
CA GLU A 263 -25.72 -3.23 -11.00
C GLU A 263 -24.79 -2.33 -11.83
N LYS A 264 -23.69 -1.86 -11.24
CA LYS A 264 -22.67 -1.06 -11.94
C LYS A 264 -21.99 -1.85 -13.05
N ALA A 265 -21.59 -3.09 -12.79
CA ALA A 265 -20.93 -3.94 -13.77
C ALA A 265 -21.85 -4.19 -14.97
N LEU A 266 -23.13 -4.51 -14.73
CA LEU A 266 -24.15 -4.69 -15.77
C LEU A 266 -24.40 -3.41 -16.58
N ALA A 267 -24.39 -2.25 -15.92
CA ALA A 267 -24.58 -0.95 -16.58
C ALA A 267 -23.35 -0.48 -17.37
N SER A 268 -22.14 -0.89 -16.97
CA SER A 268 -20.89 -0.40 -17.57
C SER A 268 -20.61 -0.93 -18.98
N GLY A 269 -21.19 -2.07 -19.36
CA GLY A 269 -20.91 -2.73 -20.64
C GLY A 269 -19.49 -3.33 -20.75
N ASN A 270 -18.68 -3.28 -19.68
CA ASN A 270 -17.32 -3.82 -19.63
C ASN A 270 -17.27 -5.32 -19.27
N ILE A 271 -18.38 -6.02 -19.45
CA ILE A 271 -18.52 -7.45 -19.16
C ILE A 271 -18.72 -8.22 -20.47
N ASP A 272 -18.45 -9.52 -20.45
CA ASP A 272 -18.88 -10.40 -21.53
C ASP A 272 -20.39 -10.24 -21.76
N ASP A 273 -20.75 -9.87 -22.99
CA ASP A 273 -22.11 -9.56 -23.42
C ASP A 273 -22.94 -10.83 -23.67
N SER A 274 -22.35 -12.02 -23.47
CA SER A 274 -23.07 -13.29 -23.53
C SER A 274 -24.21 -13.32 -22.50
N ALA A 275 -25.35 -13.90 -22.90
CA ALA A 275 -26.50 -14.05 -22.01
C ALA A 275 -26.15 -14.84 -20.74
N GLU A 276 -25.27 -15.83 -20.88
CA GLU A 276 -24.76 -16.64 -19.77
C GLU A 276 -23.94 -15.83 -18.76
N ALA A 277 -23.00 -14.99 -19.23
CA ALA A 277 -22.19 -14.15 -18.34
C ALA A 277 -23.05 -13.13 -17.59
N ARG A 278 -24.03 -12.53 -18.28
CA ARG A 278 -25.00 -11.60 -17.66
C ARG A 278 -25.88 -12.28 -16.63
N GLU A 279 -26.41 -13.46 -16.92
CA GLU A 279 -27.23 -14.21 -15.98
C GLU A 279 -26.43 -14.62 -14.75
N LYS A 280 -25.19 -15.10 -14.96
CA LYS A 280 -24.28 -15.45 -13.89
C LYS A 280 -24.01 -14.26 -12.96
N LEU A 281 -23.68 -13.10 -13.54
CA LEU A 281 -23.45 -11.86 -12.80
C LEU A 281 -24.70 -11.38 -12.05
N ALA A 282 -25.87 -11.39 -12.70
CA ALA A 282 -27.14 -11.01 -12.09
C ALA A 282 -27.58 -11.96 -10.95
N SER A 283 -27.16 -13.22 -10.98
CA SER A 283 -27.42 -14.20 -9.91
C SER A 283 -26.51 -14.06 -8.69
N LEU A 284 -25.46 -13.25 -8.78
CA LEU A 284 -24.43 -13.18 -7.74
C LEU A 284 -24.95 -12.65 -6.39
N PRO A 285 -25.82 -11.63 -6.32
CA PRO A 285 -26.38 -11.17 -5.06
C PRO A 285 -27.24 -12.23 -4.36
N SER A 286 -28.02 -13.01 -5.11
CA SER A 286 -28.85 -14.08 -4.52
C SER A 286 -28.02 -15.25 -4.04
N ARG A 287 -26.98 -15.65 -4.78
CA ARG A 287 -26.00 -16.66 -4.36
C ARG A 287 -25.23 -16.22 -3.12
N PHE A 288 -24.82 -14.96 -3.05
CA PHE A 288 -24.16 -14.41 -1.87
C PHE A 288 -25.11 -14.34 -0.66
N SER A 289 -26.35 -13.93 -0.87
CA SER A 289 -27.39 -13.95 0.17
C SER A 289 -27.63 -15.36 0.71
N GLN A 290 -27.69 -16.37 -0.17
CA GLN A 290 -27.77 -17.78 0.24
C GLN A 290 -26.55 -18.21 1.05
N PHE A 291 -25.34 -17.86 0.60
CA PHE A 291 -24.11 -18.14 1.35
C PHE A 291 -24.16 -17.54 2.76
N VAL A 292 -24.56 -16.28 2.90
CA VAL A 292 -24.72 -15.60 4.20
C VAL A 292 -25.77 -16.29 5.06
N ALA A 293 -26.91 -16.71 4.48
CA ALA A 293 -27.96 -17.42 5.21
C ALA A 293 -27.51 -18.80 5.74
N GLU A 294 -26.71 -19.52 4.98
CA GLU A 294 -26.22 -20.86 5.34
C GLU A 294 -25.05 -20.82 6.34
N HIS A 295 -24.12 -19.88 6.17
CA HIS A 295 -22.86 -19.84 6.91
C HIS A 295 -22.87 -18.83 8.06
N GLY A 296 -23.73 -17.81 7.96
CA GLY A 296 -23.80 -16.69 8.88
C GLY A 296 -22.47 -15.95 8.98
N GLU A 297 -22.28 -15.29 10.12
CA GLU A 297 -21.08 -14.52 10.45
C GLU A 297 -20.52 -14.98 11.80
N ARG A 298 -20.53 -16.29 12.00
CA ARG A 298 -19.99 -16.89 13.21
C ARG A 298 -18.48 -16.65 13.26
N ARG A 299 -17.92 -16.61 14.48
CA ARG A 299 -16.51 -16.27 14.71
C ARG A 299 -15.52 -17.23 14.05
N ASP A 300 -15.95 -18.44 13.71
CA ASP A 300 -15.18 -19.44 12.96
C ASP A 300 -15.09 -19.13 11.45
N ALA A 301 -16.01 -18.33 10.89
CA ALA A 301 -16.07 -18.01 9.46
C ALA A 301 -15.80 -16.53 9.13
N PHE A 302 -16.11 -15.63 10.07
CA PHE A 302 -16.10 -14.19 9.87
C PHE A 302 -15.39 -13.47 11.02
N GLY A 303 -14.55 -12.48 10.69
CA GLY A 303 -13.80 -11.69 11.66
C GLY A 303 -12.89 -10.65 11.01
N LEU A 304 -11.89 -10.18 11.73
CA LEU A 304 -10.85 -9.31 11.20
C LEU A 304 -9.95 -10.07 10.22
N ILE A 305 -9.84 -9.51 9.02
CA ILE A 305 -8.99 -9.97 7.92
C ILE A 305 -8.17 -8.80 7.37
N HIS A 306 -7.07 -9.11 6.70
CA HIS A 306 -6.13 -8.15 6.14
C HIS A 306 -6.68 -7.42 4.92
N LEU A 307 -7.48 -8.11 4.09
CA LEU A 307 -8.12 -7.65 2.85
C LEU A 307 -7.18 -7.32 1.68
N ASP A 308 -5.91 -7.09 1.96
CA ASP A 308 -4.87 -6.92 0.94
C ASP A 308 -3.64 -7.80 1.21
N LEU A 309 -3.88 -9.06 1.58
CA LEU A 309 -2.81 -10.01 1.90
C LEU A 309 -2.14 -10.57 0.63
N ALA A 310 -1.64 -9.71 -0.23
CA ALA A 310 -0.94 -10.11 -1.45
C ALA A 310 0.55 -10.40 -1.17
N PRO A 311 1.25 -11.17 -2.04
CA PRO A 311 2.67 -11.48 -1.84
C PRO A 311 3.60 -10.26 -1.69
N HIS A 312 3.24 -9.11 -2.25
CA HIS A 312 4.03 -7.87 -2.08
C HIS A 312 3.87 -7.25 -0.68
N ASN A 313 2.83 -7.61 0.07
CA ASN A 313 2.56 -7.18 1.45
C ASN A 313 3.03 -8.22 2.49
N ILE A 314 3.89 -9.16 2.10
CA ILE A 314 4.48 -10.14 3.02
C ILE A 314 5.99 -10.11 2.86
N VAL A 315 6.71 -9.63 3.88
CA VAL A 315 8.18 -9.62 3.89
C VAL A 315 8.70 -10.95 4.42
N VAL A 316 9.67 -11.55 3.75
CA VAL A 316 10.41 -12.72 4.23
C VAL A 316 11.67 -12.23 4.93
N SER A 317 11.68 -12.33 6.25
CA SER A 317 12.73 -11.83 7.14
C SER A 317 13.29 -12.97 7.97
N GLU A 318 14.56 -13.33 7.75
CA GLU A 318 15.25 -14.41 8.50
C GLU A 318 14.46 -15.74 8.47
N GLY A 319 13.87 -16.07 7.31
CA GLY A 319 13.04 -17.26 7.12
C GLY A 319 11.62 -17.16 7.71
N GLN A 320 11.24 -16.03 8.29
CA GLN A 320 9.90 -15.78 8.82
C GLN A 320 9.08 -14.89 7.88
N LEU A 321 7.82 -15.26 7.68
CA LEU A 321 6.86 -14.45 6.93
C LEU A 321 6.32 -13.34 7.83
N CYS A 322 6.36 -12.11 7.33
CA CYS A 322 5.96 -10.91 8.04
C CYS A 322 4.90 -10.16 7.23
N PRO A 323 3.61 -10.40 7.47
CA PRO A 323 2.54 -9.60 6.87
C PRO A 323 2.71 -8.14 7.27
N ILE A 324 2.60 -7.23 6.31
CA ILE A 324 2.72 -5.78 6.49
C ILE A 324 1.57 -5.09 5.75
N ASP A 325 1.46 -3.77 5.94
CA ASP A 325 0.48 -2.91 5.31
C ASP A 325 -0.99 -3.29 5.52
N VAL A 326 -1.42 -3.12 6.76
CA VAL A 326 -2.78 -3.40 7.21
C VAL A 326 -3.74 -2.22 7.00
N MET A 327 -3.50 -1.30 6.06
CA MET A 327 -4.35 -0.09 5.89
C MET A 327 -5.82 -0.43 5.60
N GLN A 328 -6.06 -1.49 4.85
CA GLN A 328 -7.39 -1.91 4.39
C GLN A 328 -8.07 -2.93 5.30
N PHE A 329 -7.43 -3.35 6.39
CA PHE A 329 -7.96 -4.42 7.23
C PHE A 329 -9.36 -4.13 7.78
N GLY A 330 -10.14 -5.16 8.07
CA GLY A 330 -11.51 -4.96 8.50
C GLY A 330 -12.26 -6.26 8.68
N PHE A 331 -13.55 -6.15 8.91
CA PHE A 331 -14.40 -7.32 9.12
C PHE A 331 -14.78 -7.94 7.79
N GLY A 332 -14.54 -9.23 7.65
CA GLY A 332 -14.88 -9.99 6.45
C GLY A 332 -14.79 -11.50 6.68
N TYR A 333 -15.13 -12.26 5.64
CA TYR A 333 -14.98 -13.70 5.65
C TYR A 333 -13.52 -14.10 5.51
N TYR A 334 -13.04 -15.03 6.33
CA TYR A 334 -11.65 -15.51 6.29
C TYR A 334 -11.23 -16.07 4.91
N LEU A 335 -12.20 -16.54 4.13
CA LEU A 335 -11.97 -16.98 2.75
C LEU A 335 -11.44 -15.87 1.85
N SER A 336 -11.70 -14.59 2.13
CA SER A 336 -11.21 -13.48 1.31
C SER A 336 -9.68 -13.32 1.38
N ASP A 337 -9.09 -13.47 2.57
CA ASP A 337 -7.62 -13.47 2.73
C ASP A 337 -7.00 -14.73 2.10
N ILE A 338 -7.62 -15.90 2.34
CA ILE A 338 -7.20 -17.18 1.74
C ILE A 338 -7.18 -17.08 0.22
N LEU A 339 -8.27 -16.61 -0.38
CA LEU A 339 -8.41 -16.45 -1.82
C LEU A 339 -7.37 -15.46 -2.36
N THR A 340 -7.08 -14.40 -1.59
CA THR A 340 -6.10 -13.39 -1.97
C THR A 340 -4.72 -13.96 -2.24
N LEU A 341 -4.26 -14.84 -1.34
CA LEU A 341 -3.00 -15.53 -1.49
C LEU A 341 -3.07 -16.72 -2.44
N SER A 342 -4.06 -17.60 -2.27
CA SER A 342 -4.08 -18.90 -2.97
C SER A 342 -4.09 -18.73 -4.49
N ARG A 343 -4.71 -17.68 -5.02
CA ARG A 343 -4.74 -17.42 -6.47
C ARG A 343 -3.38 -17.00 -7.05
N GLN A 344 -2.45 -16.56 -6.20
CA GLN A 344 -1.08 -16.18 -6.58
C GLN A 344 -0.14 -17.39 -6.56
N LEU A 345 -0.64 -18.57 -6.16
CA LEU A 345 0.11 -19.82 -6.04
C LEU A 345 -0.26 -20.78 -7.17
N SER A 346 0.71 -21.57 -7.61
CA SER A 346 0.46 -22.73 -8.49
C SER A 346 -0.43 -23.77 -7.80
N LYS A 347 -1.04 -24.69 -8.56
CA LYS A 347 -1.90 -25.74 -7.98
C LYS A 347 -1.19 -26.61 -6.94
N SER A 348 0.09 -26.90 -7.14
CA SER A 348 0.91 -27.65 -6.18
C SER A 348 1.18 -26.85 -4.90
N GLU A 349 1.48 -25.55 -5.03
CA GLU A 349 1.69 -24.67 -3.88
C GLU A 349 0.39 -24.42 -3.10
N GLN A 350 -0.76 -24.32 -3.79
CA GLN A 350 -2.07 -24.20 -3.15
C GLN A 350 -2.35 -25.38 -2.21
N ALA A 351 -2.06 -26.61 -2.64
CA ALA A 351 -2.24 -27.79 -1.78
C ALA A 351 -1.40 -27.67 -0.49
N ILE A 352 -0.13 -27.28 -0.62
CA ILE A 352 0.79 -27.09 0.51
C ILE A 352 0.34 -25.94 1.42
N PHE A 353 -0.13 -24.84 0.84
CA PHE A 353 -0.68 -23.70 1.58
C PHE A 353 -1.92 -24.10 2.39
N PHE A 354 -2.85 -24.87 1.79
CA PHE A 354 -4.04 -25.36 2.49
C PHE A 354 -3.70 -26.39 3.57
N GLU A 355 -2.68 -27.21 3.39
CA GLU A 355 -2.15 -28.08 4.46
C GLU A 355 -1.68 -27.23 5.66
N GLY A 356 -0.83 -26.23 5.41
CA GLY A 356 -0.31 -25.35 6.47
C GLY A 356 -1.41 -24.56 7.18
N TYR A 357 -2.41 -24.07 6.44
CA TYR A 357 -3.57 -23.41 7.05
C TYR A 357 -4.32 -24.36 7.99
N GLN A 358 -4.51 -25.60 7.58
CA GLN A 358 -5.23 -26.63 8.33
C GLN A 358 -4.48 -27.18 9.54
N GLU A 359 -3.18 -26.94 9.67
CA GLU A 359 -2.45 -27.17 10.91
C GLU A 359 -2.94 -26.26 12.06
N VAL A 360 -3.58 -25.13 11.72
CA VAL A 360 -4.03 -24.13 12.69
C VAL A 360 -5.55 -24.04 12.74
N ARG A 361 -6.21 -23.99 11.57
CA ARG A 361 -7.67 -23.86 11.46
C ARG A 361 -8.24 -24.72 10.35
N LEU A 362 -9.35 -25.40 10.62
CA LEU A 362 -10.05 -26.18 9.61
C LEU A 362 -10.63 -25.28 8.51
N LEU A 363 -10.57 -25.74 7.26
CA LEU A 363 -11.32 -25.14 6.17
C LEU A 363 -12.78 -25.63 6.22
N PRO A 364 -13.75 -24.81 5.76
CA PRO A 364 -15.12 -25.27 5.54
C PRO A 364 -15.17 -26.49 4.61
N LYS A 365 -16.15 -27.39 4.80
CA LYS A 365 -16.28 -28.60 3.95
C LYS A 365 -16.37 -28.27 2.45
N ASP A 366 -17.12 -27.22 2.12
CA ASP A 366 -17.36 -26.78 0.73
C ASP A 366 -16.52 -25.54 0.38
N TYR A 367 -15.32 -25.41 0.97
CA TYR A 367 -14.49 -24.22 0.79
C TYR A 367 -14.15 -23.95 -0.68
N GLN A 368 -14.06 -24.96 -1.53
CA GLN A 368 -13.77 -24.79 -2.96
C GLN A 368 -14.91 -24.07 -3.70
N GLN A 369 -16.16 -24.46 -3.43
CA GLN A 369 -17.34 -23.80 -3.99
C GLN A 369 -17.47 -22.38 -3.44
N GLN A 370 -17.17 -22.19 -2.15
CA GLN A 370 -17.20 -20.88 -1.52
C GLN A 370 -16.11 -19.95 -2.10
N LEU A 371 -14.87 -20.43 -2.26
CA LEU A 371 -13.79 -19.66 -2.89
C LEU A 371 -14.16 -19.22 -4.32
N ALA A 372 -14.82 -20.08 -5.09
CA ALA A 372 -15.31 -19.71 -6.42
C ALA A 372 -16.33 -18.55 -6.37
N LEU A 373 -17.24 -18.55 -5.39
CA LEU A 373 -18.16 -17.44 -5.17
C LEU A 373 -17.42 -16.14 -4.80
N PHE A 374 -16.44 -16.20 -3.89
CA PHE A 374 -15.65 -15.02 -3.52
C PHE A 374 -14.78 -14.49 -4.67
N GLU A 375 -14.31 -15.36 -5.57
CA GLU A 375 -13.57 -14.95 -6.76
C GLU A 375 -14.48 -14.18 -7.73
N GLU A 376 -15.73 -14.63 -7.92
CA GLU A 376 -16.71 -13.90 -8.72
C GLU A 376 -17.07 -12.54 -8.10
N ILE A 377 -17.22 -12.47 -6.78
CA ILE A 377 -17.49 -11.21 -6.07
C ILE A 377 -16.31 -10.24 -6.16
N ARG A 378 -15.07 -10.74 -6.12
CA ARG A 378 -13.88 -9.90 -6.26
C ARG A 378 -13.72 -9.34 -7.69
N ALA A 379 -14.25 -10.04 -8.69
CA ALA A 379 -14.17 -9.64 -10.09
C ALA A 379 -15.16 -8.51 -10.46
N LEU A 380 -16.06 -8.13 -9.55
CA LEU A 380 -16.92 -6.95 -9.65
C LEU A 380 -16.11 -5.66 -9.48
#